data_AF-A0A7J4UHP1-F1
#
_entry.id   AF-A0A7J4UHP1-F1
#
_cell.length_a   1.000
_cell.length_b   1.000
_cell.length_c   1.000
_cell.angle_alpha   90.00
_cell.angle_beta   90.00
_cell.angle_gamma   90.00
#
_symmetry.space_group_name_H-M   'P 1'
#
loop_
_entity.id
_entity.type
_entity.pdbx_description
1 polymer ?
#
loop_
_entity_poly.entity_id
_entity_poly.type
_entity_poly.pdbx_seq_one_letter_code
_entity_poly.pdbx_strand_id
1 'polypeptide(L)'
;MKLKKLDKSSQGFIDPDILPLLDIINKKYTTTSSCSGRITIIKGVKKGEVEWLYKTHTKASAVKIYNILQKEFSLRFFYEPLILHLQCKNQEEAEHILQHLQNNGFKKSYLRSFKHWTIEINDTGSMETIVTKDLSKEYISFLVKEANKRLNKTKENIKKLEKLFS
;
A
#
# COMPACT_ATOMS: atom_id res chain seq x y z
N MET A 1 -15.38 -22.87 -10.61
CA MET A 1 -14.05 -22.23 -10.80
C MET A 1 -14.28 -20.75 -11.11
N LYS A 2 -14.09 -19.82 -10.17
CA LYS A 2 -14.17 -18.38 -10.51
C LYS A 2 -13.00 -18.09 -11.46
N LEU A 3 -13.31 -17.65 -12.68
CA LEU A 3 -12.31 -17.18 -13.65
C LEU A 3 -11.35 -16.22 -12.94
N LYS A 4 -10.03 -16.49 -12.97
CA LYS A 4 -9.03 -15.54 -12.50
C LYS A 4 -9.29 -14.22 -13.23
N LYS A 5 -9.81 -13.22 -12.52
CA LYS A 5 -9.99 -11.87 -13.07
C LYS A 5 -8.66 -11.45 -13.68
N LEU A 6 -8.69 -10.94 -14.92
CA LEU A 6 -7.49 -10.33 -15.52
C LEU A 6 -6.95 -9.28 -14.55
N ASP A 7 -5.64 -9.28 -14.34
CA ASP A 7 -4.98 -8.26 -13.56
C ASP A 7 -5.19 -6.89 -14.25
N LYS A 8 -5.65 -5.93 -13.47
CA LYS A 8 -5.86 -4.53 -13.89
C LYS A 8 -4.91 -3.56 -13.18
N SER A 9 -3.86 -4.09 -12.54
CA SER A 9 -2.85 -3.27 -11.90
C SER A 9 -2.19 -2.35 -12.94
N SER A 10 -1.97 -1.09 -12.55
CA SER A 10 -1.34 -0.11 -13.45
C SER A 10 0.11 -0.44 -13.79
N GLN A 11 0.74 -1.35 -13.04
CA GLN A 11 2.10 -1.83 -13.28
C GLN A 11 2.15 -3.13 -14.08
N GLY A 12 1.00 -3.70 -14.45
CA GLY A 12 0.89 -4.93 -15.25
C GLY A 12 1.14 -6.24 -14.49
N PHE A 13 1.36 -6.17 -13.17
CA PHE A 13 1.43 -7.34 -12.30
C PHE A 13 0.96 -7.02 -10.87
N ILE A 14 0.41 -8.03 -10.19
CA ILE A 14 0.07 -7.97 -8.76
C ILE A 14 1.35 -8.14 -7.94
N ASP A 15 1.51 -7.36 -6.88
CA ASP A 15 2.65 -7.48 -5.96
C ASP A 15 2.80 -8.93 -5.47
N PRO A 16 3.96 -9.59 -5.67
CA PRO A 16 4.09 -11.02 -5.37
C PRO A 16 3.86 -11.39 -3.90
N ASP A 17 4.15 -10.48 -2.99
CA ASP A 17 4.08 -10.69 -1.54
C ASP A 17 2.67 -10.65 -0.96
N ILE A 18 1.69 -10.08 -1.68
CA ILE A 18 0.28 -10.09 -1.25
C ILE A 18 -0.52 -11.24 -1.87
N LEU A 19 0.02 -11.92 -2.90
CA LEU A 19 -0.66 -13.03 -3.57
C LEU A 19 -1.20 -14.10 -2.60
N PRO A 20 -0.44 -14.58 -1.59
CA PRO A 20 -0.96 -15.59 -0.67
C PRO A 20 -2.18 -15.09 0.12
N LEU A 21 -2.17 -13.82 0.54
CA LEU A 21 -3.32 -13.20 1.21
C LEU A 21 -4.54 -13.12 0.29
N LEU A 22 -4.34 -12.69 -0.96
CA LEU A 22 -5.43 -12.62 -1.94
C LEU A 22 -6.03 -14.00 -2.19
N ASP A 23 -5.21 -15.04 -2.31
CA ASP A 23 -5.69 -16.42 -2.51
C ASP A 23 -6.52 -16.92 -1.33
N ILE A 24 -6.12 -16.62 -0.08
CA ILE A 24 -6.88 -16.96 1.12
C ILE A 24 -8.24 -16.25 1.12
N ILE A 25 -8.24 -14.92 0.93
CA ILE A 25 -9.46 -14.11 0.98
C ILE A 25 -10.42 -14.51 -0.13
N ASN A 26 -9.94 -14.74 -1.35
CA ASN A 26 -10.77 -15.05 -2.51
C ASN A 26 -11.44 -16.43 -2.47
N LYS A 27 -11.10 -17.29 -1.49
CA LYS A 27 -11.87 -18.52 -1.24
C LYS A 27 -13.30 -18.24 -0.79
N LYS A 28 -13.51 -17.17 -0.02
CA LYS A 28 -14.82 -16.80 0.57
C LYS A 28 -15.34 -15.45 0.07
N TYR A 29 -14.46 -14.48 -0.12
CA TYR A 29 -14.79 -13.11 -0.52
C TYR A 29 -14.32 -12.80 -1.93
N THR A 30 -14.41 -11.53 -2.35
CA THR A 30 -13.87 -11.08 -3.65
C THR A 30 -13.00 -9.85 -3.45
N THR A 31 -11.71 -9.94 -3.75
CA THR A 31 -10.82 -8.77 -3.79
C THR A 31 -10.90 -8.05 -5.13
N THR A 32 -10.84 -6.72 -5.13
CA THR A 32 -10.98 -5.92 -6.37
C THR A 32 -9.74 -5.10 -6.72
N SER A 33 -9.02 -4.58 -5.73
CA SER A 33 -7.74 -3.91 -5.92
C SER A 33 -6.87 -4.05 -4.68
N SER A 34 -5.55 -4.00 -4.84
CA SER A 34 -4.62 -4.16 -3.74
C SER A 34 -3.25 -3.51 -4.00
N CYS A 35 -2.57 -3.12 -2.93
CA CYS A 35 -1.18 -2.65 -2.91
C CYS A 35 -0.53 -3.16 -1.62
N SER A 36 0.61 -3.83 -1.71
CA SER A 36 1.33 -4.41 -0.56
C SER A 36 2.15 -3.40 0.25
N GLY A 37 1.97 -2.11 -0.01
CA GLY A 37 2.80 -1.01 0.50
C GLY A 37 3.92 -0.63 -0.47
N ARG A 38 4.17 0.67 -0.60
CA ARG A 38 5.13 1.22 -1.56
C ARG A 38 5.85 2.46 -1.05
N ILE A 39 7.06 2.67 -1.55
CA ILE A 39 7.84 3.90 -1.39
C ILE A 39 7.96 4.56 -2.75
N THR A 40 7.67 5.86 -2.83
CA THR A 40 7.65 6.61 -4.09
C THR A 40 8.35 7.96 -3.95
N ILE A 41 8.96 8.40 -5.06
CA ILE A 41 9.39 9.78 -5.25
C ILE A 41 8.64 10.30 -6.46
N ILE A 42 7.93 11.39 -6.28
CA ILE A 42 7.15 12.02 -7.34
C ILE A 42 7.51 13.49 -7.51
N LYS A 43 7.36 13.96 -8.74
CA LYS A 43 7.46 15.37 -9.12
C LYS A 43 6.08 15.88 -9.51
N GLY A 44 5.76 17.11 -9.09
CA GLY A 44 4.45 17.73 -9.33
C GLY A 44 3.45 17.58 -8.18
N VAL A 45 2.42 18.42 -8.21
CA VAL A 45 1.42 18.53 -7.13
C VAL A 45 0.05 18.05 -7.59
N LYS A 46 -0.31 18.33 -8.84
CA LYS A 46 -1.65 18.10 -9.38
C LYS A 46 -1.80 16.67 -9.93
N LYS A 47 -2.85 15.99 -9.49
CA LYS A 47 -3.21 14.63 -9.95
C LYS A 47 -3.36 14.62 -11.47
N GLY A 48 -2.64 13.71 -12.15
CA GLY A 48 -2.61 13.62 -13.62
C GLY A 48 -1.41 14.33 -14.27
N GLU A 49 -0.74 15.23 -13.55
CA GLU A 49 0.48 15.94 -13.97
C GLU A 49 1.68 15.50 -13.10
N VAL A 50 1.55 14.35 -12.44
CA VAL A 50 2.58 13.79 -11.55
C VAL A 50 3.51 12.89 -12.35
N GLU A 51 4.80 13.17 -12.29
CA GLU A 51 5.85 12.30 -12.82
C GLU A 51 6.40 11.41 -11.71
N TRP A 52 6.45 10.10 -11.97
CA TRP A 52 6.94 9.09 -11.02
C TRP A 52 8.43 8.84 -11.27
N LEU A 53 9.28 9.43 -10.43
CA LEU A 53 10.74 9.32 -10.57
C LEU A 53 11.30 8.07 -9.89
N TYR A 54 10.59 7.56 -8.88
CA TYR A 54 10.94 6.33 -8.19
C TYR A 54 9.69 5.66 -7.64
N LYS A 55 9.60 4.34 -7.77
CA LYS A 55 8.54 3.52 -7.19
C LYS A 55 9.09 2.14 -6.85
N THR A 56 8.83 1.67 -5.64
CA THR A 56 9.17 0.30 -5.21
C THR A 56 8.16 -0.23 -4.22
N HIS A 57 7.90 -1.54 -4.28
CA HIS A 57 7.08 -2.28 -3.30
C HIS A 57 7.96 -3.08 -2.31
N THR A 58 9.28 -2.97 -2.47
CA THR A 58 10.32 -3.58 -1.62
C THR A 58 11.25 -2.49 -1.07
N LYS A 59 12.29 -2.88 -0.32
CA LYS A 59 13.21 -1.92 0.31
C LYS A 59 13.76 -0.90 -0.70
N ALA A 60 13.56 0.38 -0.39
CA ALA A 60 14.09 1.49 -1.16
C ALA A 60 15.60 1.67 -0.93
N SER A 61 16.28 2.22 -1.94
CA SER A 61 17.71 2.53 -1.90
C SER A 61 17.94 4.02 -1.66
N ALA A 62 18.60 4.36 -0.56
CA ALA A 62 18.96 5.73 -0.24
C ALA A 62 19.88 6.36 -1.31
N VAL A 63 20.81 5.58 -1.87
CA VAL A 63 21.72 6.04 -2.92
C VAL A 63 20.95 6.42 -4.19
N LYS A 64 20.00 5.58 -4.63
CA LYS A 64 19.17 5.88 -5.81
C LYS A 64 18.35 7.15 -5.60
N ILE A 65 17.71 7.29 -4.43
CA ILE A 65 16.89 8.45 -4.11
C ILE A 65 17.74 9.73 -4.02
N TYR A 66 18.90 9.66 -3.37
CA TYR A 66 19.83 10.80 -3.32
C TYR A 66 20.27 11.25 -4.71
N ASN A 67 20.61 10.32 -5.61
CA ASN A 67 21.00 10.64 -6.98
C ASN A 67 19.87 11.26 -7.82
N ILE A 68 18.61 10.89 -7.56
CA ILE A 68 17.44 11.54 -8.18
C ILE A 68 17.34 13.00 -7.73
N LEU A 69 17.53 13.25 -6.43
CA LEU A 69 17.47 14.61 -5.86
C LEU A 69 18.53 15.54 -6.44
N GLN A 70 19.69 15.04 -6.88
CA GLN A 70 20.72 15.86 -7.51
C GLN A 70 20.32 16.44 -8.88
N LYS A 71 19.27 15.91 -9.51
CA LYS A 71 18.79 16.33 -10.83
C LYS A 71 17.53 17.17 -10.78
N GLU A 72 16.92 17.31 -9.60
CA GLU A 72 15.58 17.85 -9.41
C GLU A 72 15.54 18.89 -8.29
N PHE A 73 14.57 19.80 -8.32
CA PHE A 73 14.51 20.90 -7.34
C PHE A 73 13.76 20.54 -6.06
N SER A 74 12.50 20.11 -6.20
CA SER A 74 11.63 19.78 -5.08
C SER A 74 10.74 18.60 -5.45
N LEU A 75 10.90 17.52 -4.71
CA LEU A 75 10.17 16.27 -4.93
C LEU A 75 9.39 15.91 -3.67
N ARG A 76 8.38 15.06 -3.82
CA ARG A 76 7.63 14.51 -2.69
C ARG A 76 8.02 13.06 -2.49
N PHE A 77 8.40 12.74 -1.27
CA PHE A 77 8.67 11.39 -0.82
C PHE A 77 7.42 10.82 -0.15
N PHE A 78 7.03 9.62 -0.55
CA PHE A 78 5.96 8.89 0.13
C PHE A 78 6.41 7.52 0.59
N TYR A 79 5.87 7.12 1.74
CA TYR A 79 5.61 5.75 2.07
C TYR A 79 4.09 5.57 2.25
N GLU A 80 3.50 4.70 1.45
CA GLU A 80 2.09 4.32 1.55
C GLU A 80 2.01 2.85 1.98
N PRO A 81 1.24 2.52 3.03
CA PRO A 81 1.18 1.17 3.56
C PRO A 81 0.23 0.28 2.71
N LEU A 82 -0.11 -0.91 3.22
CA LEU A 82 -1.07 -1.81 2.58
C LEU A 82 -2.41 -1.13 2.35
N ILE A 83 -2.96 -1.32 1.16
CA ILE A 83 -4.35 -1.02 0.82
C ILE A 83 -4.93 -2.25 0.12
N LEU A 84 -6.08 -2.73 0.58
CA LEU A 84 -6.78 -3.86 -0.02
C LEU A 84 -8.29 -3.59 -0.04
N HIS A 85 -8.93 -3.82 -1.19
CA HIS A 85 -10.38 -3.73 -1.33
C HIS A 85 -10.99 -5.11 -1.36
N LEU A 86 -11.86 -5.38 -0.38
CA LEU A 86 -12.61 -6.63 -0.21
C LEU A 86 -14.09 -6.32 -0.38
N GLN A 87 -14.74 -7.01 -1.32
CA GLN A 87 -16.16 -6.91 -1.58
C GLN A 87 -16.93 -7.99 -0.81
N CYS A 88 -17.91 -7.58 -0.02
CA CYS A 88 -18.80 -8.46 0.74
C CYS A 88 -20.09 -8.71 -0.04
N LYS A 89 -20.83 -9.76 0.33
CA LYS A 89 -22.11 -10.09 -0.31
C LYS A 89 -23.24 -9.12 0.08
N ASN A 90 -23.25 -8.67 1.33
CA ASN A 90 -24.30 -7.85 1.94
C ASN A 90 -23.75 -7.00 3.09
N GLN A 91 -24.61 -6.18 3.67
CA GLN A 91 -24.29 -5.28 4.77
C GLN A 91 -23.83 -6.04 6.02
N GLU A 92 -24.55 -7.10 6.40
CA GLU A 92 -24.28 -7.84 7.64
C GLU A 92 -22.88 -8.48 7.62
N GLU A 93 -22.49 -9.04 6.47
CA GLU A 93 -21.14 -9.59 6.29
C GLU A 93 -20.07 -8.49 6.33
N ALA A 94 -20.35 -7.32 5.74
CA ALA A 94 -19.42 -6.21 5.76
C ALA A 94 -19.21 -5.67 7.19
N GLU A 95 -20.27 -5.53 7.97
CA GLU A 95 -20.19 -5.10 9.38
C GLU A 95 -19.39 -6.09 10.22
N HIS A 96 -19.66 -7.39 10.08
CA HIS A 96 -18.93 -8.43 10.80
C HIS A 96 -17.43 -8.42 10.47
N ILE A 97 -17.06 -8.40 9.19
CA ILE A 97 -15.64 -8.36 8.78
C ILE A 97 -14.97 -7.08 9.27
N LEU A 98 -15.65 -5.93 9.15
CA LEU A 98 -15.10 -4.66 9.57
C LEU A 98 -14.80 -4.64 11.08
N GLN A 99 -15.74 -5.09 11.91
CA GLN A 99 -15.54 -5.24 13.35
C GLN A 99 -14.39 -6.21 13.66
N HIS A 100 -14.34 -7.35 12.97
CA HIS A 100 -13.29 -8.34 13.16
C HIS A 100 -11.89 -7.78 12.84
N LEU A 101 -11.75 -7.02 11.74
CA LEU A 101 -10.52 -6.35 11.36
C LEU A 101 -10.08 -5.30 12.39
N GLN A 102 -11.01 -4.44 12.83
CA GLN A 102 -10.72 -3.37 13.77
C GLN A 102 -10.31 -3.91 15.14
N ASN A 103 -10.99 -4.96 15.62
CA ASN A 103 -10.64 -5.67 16.87
C ASN A 103 -9.25 -6.33 16.80
N ASN A 104 -8.79 -6.65 15.58
CA ASN A 104 -7.47 -7.22 15.34
C ASN A 104 -6.42 -6.17 14.91
N GLY A 105 -6.66 -4.88 15.17
CA GLY A 105 -5.68 -3.81 15.02
C GLY A 105 -5.68 -3.10 13.66
N PHE A 106 -6.53 -3.50 12.71
CA PHE A 106 -6.71 -2.82 11.42
C PHE A 106 -7.74 -1.69 11.53
N LYS A 107 -7.51 -0.77 12.48
CA LYS A 107 -8.47 0.28 12.88
C LYS A 107 -8.80 1.28 11.77
N LYS A 108 -7.91 1.45 10.79
CA LYS A 108 -8.14 2.30 9.61
C LYS A 108 -8.98 1.61 8.53
N SER A 109 -9.47 0.40 8.75
CA SER A 109 -10.40 -0.23 7.81
C SER A 109 -11.78 0.42 7.93
N TYR A 110 -12.46 0.58 6.79
CA TYR A 110 -13.80 1.18 6.73
C TYR A 110 -14.59 0.72 5.51
N LEU A 111 -15.91 0.93 5.53
CA LEU A 111 -16.77 0.69 4.38
C LEU A 111 -16.56 1.79 3.34
N ARG A 112 -15.98 1.43 2.19
CA ARG A 112 -15.68 2.35 1.07
C ARG A 112 -16.87 2.54 0.13
N SER A 113 -17.73 1.54 -0.02
CA SER A 113 -18.89 1.61 -0.92
C SER A 113 -20.07 0.79 -0.42
N PHE A 114 -21.23 1.42 -0.30
CA PHE A 114 -22.50 0.77 0.05
C PHE A 114 -23.09 -0.02 -1.12
N LYS A 115 -22.92 0.45 -2.37
CA LYS A 115 -23.46 -0.19 -3.57
C LYS A 115 -22.98 -1.64 -3.75
N HIS A 116 -21.74 -1.90 -3.34
CA HIS A 116 -21.08 -3.19 -3.50
C HIS A 116 -20.60 -3.79 -2.17
N TRP A 117 -20.90 -3.15 -1.04
CA TRP A 117 -20.42 -3.56 0.28
C TRP A 117 -18.90 -3.77 0.32
N THR A 118 -18.16 -2.81 -0.25
CA THR A 118 -16.71 -2.87 -0.35
C THR A 118 -16.05 -2.28 0.88
N ILE A 119 -15.25 -3.08 1.58
CA ILE A 119 -14.37 -2.65 2.67
C ILE A 119 -13.02 -2.28 2.08
N GLU A 120 -12.47 -1.15 2.52
CA GLU A 120 -11.04 -0.87 2.39
C GLU A 120 -10.33 -1.29 3.67
N ILE A 121 -9.40 -2.22 3.54
CA ILE A 121 -8.47 -2.63 4.59
C ILE A 121 -7.21 -1.80 4.39
N ASN A 122 -6.88 -0.99 5.39
CA ASN A 122 -5.76 -0.05 5.33
C ASN A 122 -4.96 -0.13 6.63
N ASP A 123 -3.65 -0.02 6.50
CA ASP A 123 -2.71 0.01 7.62
C ASP A 123 -2.33 1.46 7.99
N THR A 124 -1.70 1.63 9.15
CA THR A 124 -1.27 2.93 9.66
C THR A 124 0.18 3.24 9.26
N GLY A 125 0.66 4.43 9.60
CA GLY A 125 2.09 4.76 9.47
C GLY A 125 2.51 5.25 8.09
N SER A 126 1.59 5.76 7.26
CA SER A 126 1.95 6.50 6.06
C SER A 126 2.97 7.61 6.36
N MET A 127 3.85 7.89 5.40
CA MET A 127 4.81 8.97 5.47
C MET A 127 4.68 9.82 4.21
N GLU A 128 4.64 11.13 4.37
CA GLU A 128 4.73 12.08 3.27
C GLU A 128 5.63 13.22 3.72
N THR A 129 6.59 13.59 2.88
CA THR A 129 7.42 14.77 3.11
C THR A 129 7.95 15.32 1.79
N ILE A 130 8.43 16.56 1.83
CA ILE A 130 9.16 17.19 0.75
C ILE A 130 10.64 16.85 0.90
N VAL A 131 11.29 16.53 -0.21
CA VAL A 131 12.73 16.31 -0.29
C VAL A 131 13.33 17.16 -1.41
N THR A 132 14.43 17.81 -1.08
CA THR A 132 15.13 18.79 -1.93
C THR A 132 16.62 18.42 -2.04
N LYS A 133 17.31 19.02 -3.00
CA LYS A 133 18.73 18.71 -3.31
C LYS A 133 19.72 19.11 -2.20
N ASP A 134 19.35 20.07 -1.36
CA ASP A 134 20.14 20.61 -0.24
C ASP A 134 20.13 19.72 1.00
N LEU A 135 19.28 18.69 1.04
CA LEU A 135 19.28 17.70 2.12
C LEU A 135 20.55 16.84 2.09
N SER A 136 21.12 16.60 3.28
CA SER A 136 22.30 15.78 3.43
C SER A 136 22.04 14.31 3.09
N LYS A 137 23.10 13.60 2.68
CA LYS A 137 23.04 12.17 2.39
C LYS A 137 22.63 11.36 3.63
N GLU A 138 23.05 11.81 4.81
CA GLU A 138 22.72 11.23 6.11
C GLU A 138 21.22 11.33 6.39
N TYR A 139 20.62 12.50 6.13
CA TYR A 139 19.17 12.70 6.29
C TYR A 139 18.39 11.79 5.34
N ILE A 140 18.76 11.75 4.06
CA ILE A 140 18.10 10.87 3.08
C ILE A 140 18.24 9.40 3.47
N SER A 141 19.39 8.98 3.98
CA SER A 141 19.62 7.62 4.50
C SER A 141 18.68 7.32 5.67
N PHE A 142 18.54 8.24 6.63
CA PHE A 142 17.63 8.10 7.75
C PHE A 142 16.16 8.01 7.32
N LEU A 143 15.72 8.92 6.43
CA LEU A 143 14.36 8.93 5.89
C LEU A 143 14.01 7.61 5.21
N VAL A 144 14.91 7.10 4.35
CA VAL A 144 14.72 5.83 3.65
C VAL A 144 14.75 4.64 4.61
N LYS A 145 15.59 4.67 5.65
CA LYS A 145 15.61 3.65 6.70
C LYS A 145 14.27 3.58 7.43
N GLU A 146 13.68 4.72 7.78
CA GLU A 146 12.37 4.77 8.45
C GLU A 146 11.24 4.30 7.53
N ALA A 147 11.24 4.72 6.26
CA ALA A 147 10.29 4.21 5.26
C ALA A 147 10.38 2.68 5.11
N ASN A 148 11.60 2.14 5.01
CA ASN A 148 11.85 0.70 4.89
C ASN A 148 11.42 -0.07 6.15
N LYS A 149 11.60 0.51 7.34
CA LYS A 149 11.10 -0.07 8.60
C LYS A 149 9.58 -0.20 8.58
N ARG A 150 8.88 0.85 8.14
CA ARG A 150 7.41 0.84 8.03
C ARG A 150 6.94 -0.15 6.97
N LEU A 151 7.62 -0.21 5.82
CA LEU A 151 7.33 -1.20 4.77
C LEU A 151 7.42 -2.63 5.30
N ASN A 152 8.47 -2.97 6.06
CA ASN A 152 8.59 -4.28 6.70
C ASN A 152 7.42 -4.53 7.66
N LYS A 153 7.00 -3.51 8.42
CA LYS A 153 5.84 -3.65 9.32
C LYS A 153 4.55 -3.96 8.55
N THR A 154 4.36 -3.32 7.40
CA THR A 154 3.24 -3.66 6.51
C THR A 154 3.34 -5.10 6.00
N LYS A 155 4.54 -5.63 5.69
CA LYS A 155 4.68 -7.04 5.31
C LYS A 155 4.31 -7.99 6.46
N GLU A 156 4.66 -7.67 7.71
CA GLU A 156 4.20 -8.41 8.89
C GLU A 156 2.67 -8.36 9.04
N ASN A 157 2.06 -7.19 8.79
CA ASN A 157 0.62 -7.02 8.85
C ASN A 157 -0.12 -7.80 7.74
N ILE A 158 0.46 -7.93 6.55
CA ILE A 158 -0.05 -8.85 5.51
C ILE A 158 -0.07 -10.28 6.04
N LYS A 159 1.02 -10.76 6.68
CA LYS A 159 1.05 -12.09 7.31
C LYS A 159 0.04 -12.24 8.46
N LYS A 160 -0.23 -11.17 9.20
CA LYS A 160 -1.29 -11.18 10.22
C LYS A 160 -2.68 -11.35 9.57
N LEU A 161 -2.96 -10.65 8.47
CA LEU A 161 -4.20 -10.82 7.72
C LEU A 161 -4.33 -12.22 7.13
N GLU A 162 -3.24 -12.82 6.63
CA GLU A 162 -3.26 -14.20 6.13
C GLU A 162 -3.78 -15.15 7.21
N LYS A 163 -3.29 -15.02 8.45
CA LYS A 163 -3.76 -15.81 9.60
C LYS A 163 -5.20 -15.49 9.99
N LEU A 164 -5.62 -14.23 9.86
CA LEU A 164 -6.96 -13.80 10.24
C LEU A 164 -8.05 -14.31 9.29
N PHE A 165 -7.71 -14.49 8.01
CA PHE A 165 -8.64 -14.96 6.97
C PHE A 165 -8.50 -16.46 6.63
N SER A 166 -7.48 -17.15 7.15
CA SER A 166 -7.30 -18.60 7.00
C SER A 166 -8.36 -19.36 7.80
#